data_AF-A0A7S0QG70-F1
#
_entry.id   AF-A0A7S0QG70-F1
#
_cell.length_a   1.000
_cell.length_b   1.000
_cell.length_c   1.000
_cell.angle_alpha   90.00
_cell.angle_beta   90.00
_cell.angle_gamma   90.00
#
_symmetry.space_group_name_H-M   'P 1'
#
loop_
_entity.id
_entity.type
_entity.pdbx_description
1 polymer ?
#
loop_
_entity_poly.entity_id
_entity_poly.type
_entity_poly.pdbx_seq_one_letter_code
_entity_poly.pdbx_strand_id
1 'polypeptide(L)'
;TVASSPHKAVPPQIHLCAQYLPRFLVHYRMSIRCFDASAGSIILSLSLLSLATRGMAFSARVHSTHFHAMRNFPRPGAKPYPTLRTAALPSRRKLASPITAQIKQETKNGEHKEINLDWAQIQLQASLFTKMALPYFKEERSARLLLGVVIAFTLANSAVSVGFSYLGRDFWTALSQKDSEHYFTLLGKYALALLGGVPVSVLYSYYRQKLALEWRSWMAQRTIDMFESYRSYYILEAKKEIDNPDQRIAEDVRSFTQTSLSFSITLLTSVIDLFSFSAILYSIYPPLFGAIILYAGFGTASTVYIGKQLVGLNYEQLQREADFRFSMVRMRENAESIAFYGGEPIETREIKRRLARAMSNFFELISVQRNLDFFTVAYRYMVQVLPGFVVAPLFFAGKIELGVVSQSYGAFNHILADLSIIVNQFESISAFSAGIDRLGEFLQAMELNAAKQRPLVTGRPDA
;
A
#
# COMPACT_ATOMS: atom_id res chain seq x y z
N THR A 1 73.09 7.61 -38.92
CA THR A 1 73.51 6.38 -39.64
C THR A 1 72.90 5.18 -38.94
N VAL A 2 71.91 4.56 -39.60
CA VAL A 2 71.53 3.12 -39.67
C VAL A 2 71.67 2.18 -38.44
N ALA A 3 70.65 1.31 -38.34
CA ALA A 3 70.53 -0.03 -37.70
C ALA A 3 70.04 -0.08 -36.24
N SER A 4 69.10 -0.94 -35.83
CA SER A 4 68.41 -2.08 -36.49
C SER A 4 67.19 -2.55 -35.67
N SER A 5 66.14 -3.01 -36.38
CA SER A 5 64.96 -3.75 -35.88
C SER A 5 65.34 -5.18 -35.41
N PRO A 6 64.44 -5.96 -34.73
CA PRO A 6 63.43 -6.74 -35.47
C PRO A 6 62.03 -6.87 -34.81
N HIS A 7 61.02 -7.01 -35.67
CA HIS A 7 59.64 -7.42 -35.42
C HIS A 7 59.46 -8.77 -34.70
N LYS A 8 58.37 -8.91 -33.91
CA LYS A 8 57.53 -10.12 -33.84
C LYS A 8 56.04 -9.77 -33.67
N ALA A 9 55.21 -10.63 -34.27
CA ALA A 9 53.87 -10.42 -34.78
C ALA A 9 52.71 -10.58 -33.77
N VAL A 10 51.58 -9.95 -34.10
CA VAL A 10 50.24 -10.05 -33.47
C VAL A 10 49.39 -11.04 -34.28
N PRO A 11 48.65 -11.98 -33.67
CA PRO A 11 47.70 -12.82 -34.40
C PRO A 11 46.29 -12.16 -34.55
N PRO A 12 45.58 -12.36 -35.68
CA PRO A 12 44.30 -11.72 -35.98
C PRO A 12 43.10 -12.66 -35.79
N GLN A 13 42.13 -12.31 -34.93
CA GLN A 13 40.75 -12.84 -35.01
C GLN A 13 39.73 -11.78 -34.53
N ILE A 14 39.50 -10.78 -35.37
CA ILE A 14 38.28 -9.96 -35.33
C ILE A 14 37.83 -9.82 -36.78
N HIS A 15 37.00 -10.74 -37.27
CA HIS A 15 36.12 -10.54 -38.44
C HIS A 15 35.20 -11.75 -38.61
N LEU A 16 34.14 -11.86 -37.79
CA LEU A 16 32.94 -12.64 -38.13
C LEU A 16 31.84 -12.43 -37.07
N CYS A 17 31.20 -11.25 -37.09
CA CYS A 17 29.86 -10.99 -36.52
C CYS A 17 29.36 -9.57 -36.90
N ALA A 18 29.62 -9.13 -38.14
CA ALA A 18 29.19 -7.83 -38.64
C ALA A 18 28.31 -7.93 -39.91
N GLN A 19 27.67 -9.08 -40.12
CA GLN A 19 26.62 -9.26 -41.13
C GLN A 19 25.52 -10.09 -40.46
N TYR A 20 24.26 -9.66 -40.60
CA TYR A 20 23.05 -10.09 -39.88
C TYR A 20 22.73 -9.36 -38.56
N LEU A 21 22.38 -8.07 -38.66
CA LEU A 21 21.04 -7.58 -38.24
C LEU A 21 20.86 -6.08 -38.58
N PRO A 22 20.14 -5.74 -39.68
CA PRO A 22 19.49 -4.45 -39.80
C PRO A 22 17.98 -4.63 -39.90
N ARG A 23 17.24 -4.17 -38.89
CA ARG A 23 15.87 -3.61 -38.92
C ARG A 23 15.24 -3.76 -37.54
N PHE A 24 15.45 -2.77 -36.68
CA PHE A 24 14.52 -2.32 -35.64
C PHE A 24 15.30 -1.32 -34.79
N LEU A 25 15.37 -0.05 -35.22
CA LEU A 25 15.71 1.12 -34.38
C LEU A 25 15.58 2.41 -35.22
N VAL A 26 14.36 2.68 -35.67
CA VAL A 26 13.94 4.03 -36.08
C VAL A 26 12.90 4.49 -35.08
N HIS A 27 13.38 4.98 -33.94
CA HIS A 27 12.76 5.96 -33.02
C HIS A 27 13.36 5.74 -31.63
N TYR A 28 14.44 6.46 -31.33
CA TYR A 28 14.63 7.20 -30.07
C TYR A 28 15.94 7.96 -30.20
N ARG A 29 15.81 9.22 -30.59
CA ARG A 29 16.92 10.16 -30.72
C ARG A 29 16.86 11.05 -29.48
N MET A 30 17.69 10.80 -28.47
CA MET A 30 18.05 11.88 -27.53
C MET A 30 19.43 11.67 -26.92
N SER A 31 20.24 12.71 -27.10
CA SER A 31 21.66 12.92 -26.89
C SER A 31 22.30 12.31 -25.64
N ILE A 32 23.43 11.64 -25.89
CA ILE A 32 24.55 11.47 -24.97
C ILE A 32 25.25 12.84 -24.81
N ARG A 33 25.31 13.34 -23.56
CA ARG A 33 26.43 14.16 -23.09
C ARG A 33 26.85 13.60 -21.73
N CYS A 34 27.94 12.84 -21.73
CA CYS A 34 28.71 12.52 -20.54
C CYS A 34 29.51 13.77 -20.13
N PHE A 35 29.36 14.27 -18.90
CA PHE A 35 30.41 14.92 -18.12
C PHE A 35 29.97 15.12 -16.65
N ASP A 36 30.78 14.63 -15.70
CA ASP A 36 30.81 14.85 -14.24
C ASP A 36 29.57 14.59 -13.34
N ALA A 37 29.44 13.35 -12.85
CA ALA A 37 28.40 12.92 -11.91
C ALA A 37 28.79 12.94 -10.40
N SER A 38 30.05 13.24 -10.03
CA SER A 38 30.46 13.27 -8.60
C SER A 38 30.53 14.68 -8.01
N ALA A 39 30.90 15.70 -8.79
CA ALA A 39 30.86 17.10 -8.35
C ALA A 39 29.43 17.68 -8.38
N GLY A 40 28.59 17.21 -9.32
CA GLY A 40 27.20 17.63 -9.46
C GLY A 40 26.35 17.34 -8.23
N SER A 41 26.48 16.16 -7.62
CA SER A 41 25.66 15.76 -6.46
C SER A 41 25.95 16.54 -5.18
N ILE A 42 27.19 16.99 -4.95
CA ILE A 42 27.57 17.79 -3.78
C ILE A 42 27.11 19.25 -3.94
N ILE A 43 27.24 19.81 -5.15
CA ILE A 43 26.75 21.16 -5.44
C ILE A 43 25.21 21.17 -5.45
N LEU A 44 24.55 20.12 -5.94
CA LEU A 44 23.09 20.00 -5.91
C LEU A 44 22.57 19.84 -4.47
N SER A 45 23.25 19.06 -3.63
CA SER A 45 22.85 18.87 -2.22
C SER A 45 23.12 20.10 -1.34
N LEU A 46 24.22 20.83 -1.53
CA LEU A 46 24.45 22.12 -0.86
C LEU A 46 23.50 23.21 -1.37
N SER A 47 23.17 23.20 -2.68
CA SER A 47 22.16 24.10 -3.26
C SER A 47 20.76 23.76 -2.75
N LEU A 48 20.42 22.48 -2.56
CA LEU A 48 19.15 22.03 -1.98
C LEU A 48 19.06 22.33 -0.48
N LEU A 49 20.17 22.29 0.27
CA LEU A 49 20.20 22.70 1.68
C LEU A 49 20.04 24.22 1.85
N SER A 50 20.64 25.00 0.93
CA SER A 50 20.42 26.45 0.80
C SER A 50 18.99 26.79 0.35
N LEU A 51 18.41 25.99 -0.55
CA LEU A 51 17.01 26.13 -0.99
C LEU A 51 16.02 25.74 0.11
N ALA A 52 16.35 24.74 0.95
CA ALA A 52 15.53 24.31 2.07
C ALA A 52 15.52 25.35 3.20
N THR A 53 16.68 25.94 3.52
CA THR A 53 16.78 27.03 4.51
C THR A 53 16.12 28.33 4.01
N ARG A 54 16.27 28.68 2.73
CA ARG A 54 15.53 29.79 2.10
C ARG A 54 14.03 29.48 1.93
N GLY A 55 13.67 28.22 1.72
CA GLY A 55 12.28 27.75 1.62
C GLY A 55 11.53 27.78 2.94
N MET A 56 12.19 27.49 4.06
CA MET A 56 11.61 27.67 5.40
C MET A 56 11.37 29.15 5.73
N ALA A 57 12.30 30.05 5.36
CA ALA A 57 12.14 31.50 5.53
C ALA A 57 11.08 32.11 4.58
N PHE A 58 10.96 31.58 3.35
CA PHE A 58 9.92 31.95 2.40
C PHE A 58 8.53 31.43 2.84
N SER A 59 8.46 30.23 3.42
CA SER A 59 7.23 29.63 3.97
C SER A 59 6.64 30.48 5.10
N ALA A 60 7.47 31.01 6.01
CA ALA A 60 7.01 31.94 7.06
C ALA A 60 6.45 33.26 6.50
N ARG A 61 7.00 33.76 5.38
CA ARG A 61 6.55 35.01 4.74
C ARG A 61 5.29 34.80 3.87
N VAL A 62 5.18 33.66 3.18
CA VAL A 62 3.99 33.27 2.38
C VAL A 62 2.80 32.87 3.27
N HIS A 63 3.05 32.34 4.48
CA HIS A 63 1.99 32.08 5.48
C HIS A 63 1.18 33.35 5.80
N SER A 64 1.81 34.53 5.82
CA SER A 64 1.13 35.81 6.12
C SER A 64 0.36 36.38 4.91
N THR A 65 0.89 36.23 3.70
CA THR A 65 0.32 36.83 2.48
C THR A 65 -0.78 35.97 1.85
N HIS A 66 -0.75 34.64 1.97
CA HIS A 66 -1.84 33.77 1.49
C HIS A 66 -3.04 33.68 2.45
N PHE A 67 -2.84 33.92 3.75
CA PHE A 67 -3.95 34.00 4.71
C PHE A 67 -4.82 35.26 4.48
N HIS A 68 -4.23 36.34 3.95
CA HIS A 68 -4.97 37.55 3.55
C HIS A 68 -5.64 37.42 2.17
N ALA A 69 -5.07 36.67 1.23
CA ALA A 69 -5.62 36.52 -0.11
C ALA A 69 -6.85 35.58 -0.19
N MET A 70 -6.96 34.58 0.70
CA MET A 70 -8.10 33.63 0.70
C MET A 70 -9.36 34.14 1.43
N ARG A 71 -9.30 35.30 2.10
CA ARG A 71 -10.49 35.93 2.72
C ARG A 71 -11.39 36.67 1.72
N ASN A 72 -10.93 36.89 0.49
CA ASN A 72 -11.59 37.74 -0.51
C ASN A 72 -12.06 36.96 -1.75
N PHE A 73 -12.81 35.87 -1.56
CA PHE A 73 -13.65 35.36 -2.64
C PHE A 73 -14.88 36.26 -2.82
N PRO A 74 -15.21 36.72 -4.05
CA PRO A 74 -16.37 37.56 -4.27
C PRO A 74 -17.65 36.78 -3.96
N ARG A 75 -18.45 37.28 -3.00
CA ARG A 75 -19.80 36.79 -2.72
C ARG A 75 -20.68 37.10 -3.94
N PRO A 76 -21.43 36.14 -4.51
CA PRO A 76 -22.38 36.46 -5.57
C PRO A 76 -23.50 37.35 -5.01
N GLY A 77 -23.62 38.55 -5.59
CA GLY A 77 -24.62 39.55 -5.21
C GLY A 77 -26.04 39.06 -5.47
N ALA A 78 -26.84 38.96 -4.42
CA ALA A 78 -28.28 38.79 -4.53
C ALA A 78 -28.94 40.18 -4.58
N LYS A 79 -29.57 40.52 -5.70
CA LYS A 79 -30.51 41.65 -5.77
C LYS A 79 -31.76 41.31 -4.92
N PRO A 80 -32.31 42.24 -4.12
CA PRO A 80 -33.54 41.99 -3.39
C PRO A 80 -34.74 42.13 -4.33
N TYR A 81 -35.61 41.12 -4.37
CA TYR A 81 -36.96 41.19 -4.94
C TYR A 81 -38.00 41.02 -3.82
N PRO A 82 -39.20 41.61 -3.97
CA PRO A 82 -40.04 41.98 -2.85
C PRO A 82 -40.59 40.77 -2.12
N THR A 83 -40.66 40.91 -0.80
CA THR A 83 -41.25 39.97 0.15
C THR A 83 -42.70 39.67 -0.21
N LEU A 84 -42.98 38.46 -0.69
CA LEU A 84 -44.32 37.91 -0.68
C LEU A 84 -44.65 37.44 0.73
N ARG A 85 -45.73 38.01 1.25
CA ARG A 85 -46.33 37.81 2.57
C ARG A 85 -46.53 36.32 2.85
N THR A 86 -45.81 35.78 3.84
CA THR A 86 -46.00 34.40 4.31
C THR A 86 -47.37 34.25 4.98
N ALA A 87 -48.25 33.44 4.39
CA ALA A 87 -49.36 32.86 5.11
C ALA A 87 -48.82 31.81 6.11
N ALA A 88 -49.27 31.90 7.36
CA ALA A 88 -48.85 31.01 8.43
C ALA A 88 -49.25 29.55 8.14
N LEU A 89 -48.26 28.65 8.11
CA LEU A 89 -48.46 27.21 8.12
C LEU A 89 -48.71 26.73 9.57
N PRO A 90 -49.67 25.82 9.83
CA PRO A 90 -49.88 25.28 11.16
C PRO A 90 -48.72 24.36 11.58
N SER A 91 -48.44 24.36 12.88
CA SER A 91 -47.38 23.62 13.56
C SER A 91 -47.36 22.12 13.18
N ARG A 92 -46.32 21.67 12.47
CA ARG A 92 -46.05 20.25 12.26
C ARG A 92 -45.53 19.61 13.55
N ARG A 93 -46.25 18.60 14.04
CA ARG A 93 -45.77 17.59 15.00
C ARG A 93 -44.41 17.05 14.56
N LYS A 94 -43.49 16.92 15.52
CA LYS A 94 -42.20 16.25 15.37
C LYS A 94 -42.41 14.80 14.89
N LEU A 95 -42.25 14.55 13.59
CA LEU A 95 -41.88 13.22 13.09
C LEU A 95 -40.37 13.23 12.91
N ALA A 96 -39.65 12.85 13.96
CA ALA A 96 -38.25 12.48 13.80
C ALA A 96 -38.23 11.20 12.97
N SER A 97 -37.53 11.21 11.83
CA SER A 97 -37.34 9.97 11.05
C SER A 97 -36.48 8.98 11.85
N PRO A 98 -36.67 7.66 11.68
CA PRO A 98 -35.84 6.63 12.32
C PRO A 98 -34.34 6.85 12.08
N ILE A 99 -34.00 7.41 10.93
CA ILE A 99 -32.62 7.76 10.52
C ILE A 99 -32.05 8.89 11.40
N THR A 100 -32.87 9.89 11.76
CA THR A 100 -32.43 10.99 12.65
C THR A 100 -32.21 10.48 14.08
N ALA A 101 -32.93 9.44 14.50
CA ALA A 101 -32.74 8.79 15.79
C ALA A 101 -31.49 7.87 15.80
N GLN A 102 -31.23 7.13 14.72
CA GLN A 102 -30.01 6.33 14.55
C GLN A 102 -28.75 7.21 14.53
N ILE A 103 -28.75 8.31 13.77
CA ILE A 103 -27.63 9.26 13.74
C ILE A 103 -27.43 9.91 15.11
N LYS A 104 -28.50 10.16 15.87
CA LYS A 104 -28.44 10.72 17.23
C LYS A 104 -27.94 9.71 18.28
N GLN A 105 -28.20 8.43 18.09
CA GLN A 105 -27.65 7.35 18.91
C GLN A 105 -26.16 7.15 18.65
N GLU A 106 -25.73 7.19 17.38
CA GLU A 106 -24.31 7.12 17.03
C GLU A 106 -23.53 8.35 17.52
N THR A 107 -24.12 9.56 17.48
CA THR A 107 -23.48 10.78 18.03
C THR A 107 -23.39 10.81 19.55
N LYS A 108 -24.22 10.04 20.29
CA LYS A 108 -24.11 9.93 21.75
C LYS A 108 -23.02 8.94 22.19
N ASN A 109 -22.67 7.99 21.31
CA ASN A 109 -21.64 6.97 21.55
C ASN A 109 -20.26 7.37 21.02
N GLY A 110 -20.10 8.60 20.53
CA GLY A 110 -18.81 9.20 20.17
C GLY A 110 -17.92 9.54 21.38
N GLU A 111 -17.96 8.74 22.44
CA GLU A 111 -16.81 8.65 23.34
C GLU A 111 -15.64 8.15 22.50
N HIS A 112 -14.44 8.64 22.80
CA HIS A 112 -13.20 8.07 22.30
C HIS A 112 -13.26 6.55 22.53
N LYS A 113 -13.62 5.81 21.48
CA LYS A 113 -13.52 4.36 21.48
C LYS A 113 -12.02 4.13 21.52
N GLU A 114 -11.48 3.99 22.73
CA GLU A 114 -10.19 3.34 22.91
C GLU A 114 -10.23 2.15 21.97
N ILE A 115 -9.23 2.04 21.10
CA ILE A 115 -9.05 0.84 20.27
C ILE A 115 -8.66 -0.24 21.27
N ASN A 116 -9.64 -0.73 22.02
CA ASN A 116 -9.54 -1.93 22.80
C ASN A 116 -9.45 -3.01 21.75
N LEU A 117 -8.22 -3.48 21.55
CA LEU A 117 -7.95 -4.60 20.67
C LEU A 117 -8.72 -5.78 21.25
N ASP A 118 -9.89 -6.08 20.68
CA ASP A 118 -10.73 -7.16 21.15
C ASP A 118 -10.05 -8.48 20.76
N TRP A 119 -9.23 -8.98 21.67
CA TRP A 119 -8.49 -10.22 21.51
C TRP A 119 -9.42 -11.40 21.23
N ALA A 120 -10.67 -11.37 21.71
CA ALA A 120 -11.64 -12.41 21.41
C ALA A 120 -12.08 -12.36 19.94
N GLN A 121 -12.31 -11.16 19.39
CA GLN A 121 -12.62 -10.98 17.97
C GLN A 121 -11.45 -11.45 17.07
N ILE A 122 -10.21 -11.12 17.43
CA ILE A 122 -9.02 -11.58 16.69
C ILE A 122 -8.89 -13.10 16.73
N GLN A 123 -9.10 -13.72 17.90
CA GLN A 123 -9.08 -15.18 18.03
C GLN A 123 -10.18 -15.84 17.20
N LEU A 124 -11.38 -15.26 17.17
CA LEU A 124 -12.48 -15.75 16.34
C LEU A 124 -12.10 -15.69 14.86
N GLN A 125 -11.62 -14.54 14.37
CA GLN A 125 -11.21 -14.37 12.98
C GLN A 125 -10.06 -15.31 12.59
N ALA A 126 -9.08 -15.50 13.48
CA ALA A 126 -8.00 -16.47 13.27
C ALA A 126 -8.53 -17.91 13.19
N SER A 127 -9.53 -18.25 14.00
CA SER A 127 -10.17 -19.56 13.96
C SER A 127 -10.96 -19.79 12.66
N LEU A 128 -11.72 -18.78 12.20
CA LEU A 128 -12.47 -18.81 10.94
C LEU A 128 -11.52 -18.94 9.76
N PHE A 129 -10.48 -18.10 9.73
CA PHE A 129 -9.41 -18.17 8.73
C PHE A 129 -8.80 -19.57 8.66
N THR A 130 -8.42 -20.14 9.81
CA THR A 130 -7.78 -21.47 9.85
C THR A 130 -8.72 -22.55 9.34
N LYS A 131 -10.01 -22.51 9.73
CA LYS A 131 -11.02 -23.46 9.24
C LYS A 131 -11.21 -23.39 7.73
N MET A 132 -11.17 -22.20 7.13
CA MET A 132 -11.33 -22.00 5.69
C MET A 132 -10.06 -22.33 4.90
N ALA A 133 -8.88 -22.00 5.43
CA ALA A 133 -7.61 -22.13 4.71
C ALA A 133 -7.01 -23.54 4.76
N LEU A 134 -7.07 -24.18 5.93
CA LEU A 134 -6.38 -25.45 6.19
C LEU A 134 -6.86 -26.64 5.32
N PRO A 135 -8.16 -26.77 4.95
CA PRO A 135 -8.63 -27.87 4.11
C PRO A 135 -7.86 -28.02 2.79
N TYR A 136 -7.60 -26.93 2.07
CA TYR A 136 -6.87 -26.95 0.81
C TYR A 136 -5.48 -27.60 0.97
N PHE A 137 -4.71 -27.18 1.97
CA PHE A 137 -3.37 -27.70 2.22
C PHE A 137 -3.35 -29.10 2.85
N LYS A 138 -4.46 -29.55 3.43
CA LYS A 138 -4.60 -30.90 3.99
C LYS A 138 -5.00 -31.93 2.93
N GLU A 139 -6.01 -31.59 2.13
CA GLU A 139 -6.63 -32.50 1.17
C GLU A 139 -5.78 -32.63 -0.11
N GLU A 140 -5.15 -31.53 -0.56
CA GLU A 140 -4.37 -31.54 -1.80
C GLU A 140 -2.87 -31.70 -1.55
N ARG A 141 -2.27 -32.77 -2.10
CA ARG A 141 -0.81 -32.96 -2.06
C ARG A 141 -0.08 -31.93 -2.94
N SER A 142 -0.65 -31.60 -4.09
CA SER A 142 -0.14 -30.57 -5.01
C SER A 142 -0.01 -29.21 -4.32
N ALA A 143 -0.99 -28.82 -3.50
CA ALA A 143 -0.98 -27.60 -2.72
C ALA A 143 0.24 -27.50 -1.79
N ARG A 144 0.58 -28.58 -1.07
CA ARG A 144 1.74 -28.62 -0.17
C ARG A 144 3.06 -28.53 -0.90
N LEU A 145 3.18 -29.22 -2.03
CA LEU A 145 4.39 -29.14 -2.87
C LEU A 145 4.56 -27.74 -3.43
N LEU A 146 3.49 -27.14 -3.95
CA LEU A 146 3.51 -25.80 -4.50
C LEU A 146 3.80 -24.74 -3.42
N LEU A 147 3.27 -24.91 -2.20
CA LEU A 147 3.63 -24.09 -1.05
C LEU A 147 5.13 -24.21 -0.71
N GLY A 148 5.67 -25.43 -0.71
CA GLY A 148 7.10 -25.67 -0.54
C GLY A 148 7.96 -24.97 -1.60
N VAL A 149 7.53 -25.01 -2.86
CA VAL A 149 8.17 -24.29 -3.98
C VAL A 149 8.11 -22.77 -3.75
N VAL A 150 6.97 -22.23 -3.34
CA VAL A 150 6.82 -20.80 -3.04
C VAL A 150 7.73 -20.38 -1.88
N ILE A 151 7.81 -21.16 -0.81
CA ILE A 151 8.71 -20.87 0.32
C ILE A 151 10.18 -20.93 -0.14
N ALA A 152 10.56 -21.93 -0.92
CA ALA A 152 11.91 -22.05 -1.46
C ALA A 152 12.28 -20.84 -2.34
N PHE A 153 11.40 -20.41 -3.24
CA PHE A 153 11.62 -19.21 -4.05
C PHE A 153 11.59 -17.91 -3.23
N THR A 154 10.82 -17.86 -2.13
CA THR A 154 10.82 -16.71 -1.21
C THR A 154 12.19 -16.56 -0.54
N LEU A 155 12.74 -17.67 -0.03
CA LEU A 155 14.09 -17.71 0.54
C LEU A 155 15.15 -17.39 -0.51
N ALA A 156 15.06 -17.98 -1.70
CA ALA A 156 15.99 -17.73 -2.79
C ALA A 156 15.97 -16.26 -3.24
N ASN A 157 14.79 -15.64 -3.35
CA ASN A 157 14.66 -14.23 -3.72
C ASN A 157 15.25 -13.29 -2.65
N SER A 158 15.07 -13.63 -1.37
CA SER A 158 15.68 -12.89 -0.26
C SER A 158 17.22 -13.04 -0.28
N ALA A 159 17.71 -14.26 -0.53
CA ALA A 159 19.15 -14.56 -0.68
C ALA A 159 19.78 -13.82 -1.87
N VAL A 160 19.06 -13.71 -3.00
CA VAL A 160 19.48 -12.89 -4.15
C VAL A 160 19.63 -11.44 -3.75
N SER A 161 18.68 -10.88 -2.98
CA SER A 161 18.75 -9.50 -2.49
C SER A 161 19.97 -9.26 -1.59
N VAL A 162 20.26 -10.19 -0.67
CA VAL A 162 21.47 -10.17 0.16
C VAL A 162 22.74 -10.30 -0.70
N GLY A 163 22.75 -11.20 -1.68
CA GLY A 163 23.87 -11.39 -2.60
C GLY A 163 24.19 -10.13 -3.40
N PHE A 164 23.17 -9.45 -3.94
CA PHE A 164 23.33 -8.17 -4.63
C PHE A 164 23.84 -7.05 -3.70
N SER A 165 23.48 -7.08 -2.42
CA SER A 165 24.00 -6.14 -1.42
C SER A 165 25.52 -6.25 -1.26
N TYR A 166 26.04 -7.47 -1.10
CA TYR A 166 27.49 -7.71 -1.02
C TYR A 166 28.21 -7.45 -2.34
N LEU A 167 27.61 -7.88 -3.46
CA LEU A 167 28.19 -7.64 -4.78
C LEU A 167 28.29 -6.14 -5.09
N GLY A 168 27.29 -5.36 -4.70
CA GLY A 168 27.30 -3.90 -4.82
C GLY A 168 28.35 -3.25 -3.94
N ARG A 169 28.51 -3.73 -2.70
CA ARG A 169 29.60 -3.29 -1.80
C ARG A 169 30.95 -3.42 -2.50
N ASP A 170 31.29 -4.62 -2.94
CA ASP A 170 32.61 -4.90 -3.53
C ASP A 170 32.82 -4.10 -4.83
N PHE A 171 31.76 -3.92 -5.63
CA PHE A 171 31.79 -3.13 -6.87
C PHE A 171 32.14 -1.67 -6.62
N TRP A 172 31.48 -1.03 -5.66
CA TRP A 172 31.76 0.37 -5.32
C TRP A 172 33.13 0.53 -4.66
N THR A 173 33.60 -0.44 -3.89
CA THR A 173 34.98 -0.46 -3.37
C THR A 173 35.99 -0.45 -4.54
N ALA A 174 35.90 -1.42 -5.46
CA ALA A 174 36.86 -1.55 -6.56
C ALA A 174 36.90 -0.29 -7.44
N LEU A 175 35.73 0.28 -7.72
CA LEU A 175 35.61 1.53 -8.48
C LEU A 175 36.28 2.70 -7.76
N SER A 176 36.09 2.83 -6.44
CA SER A 176 36.69 3.90 -5.63
C SER A 176 38.21 3.81 -5.54
N GLN A 177 38.74 2.58 -5.50
CA GLN A 177 40.17 2.29 -5.45
C GLN A 177 40.85 2.39 -6.83
N LYS A 178 40.07 2.65 -7.90
CA LYS A 178 40.53 2.66 -9.29
C LYS A 178 41.18 1.33 -9.71
N ASP A 179 40.76 0.23 -9.11
CA ASP A 179 41.22 -1.11 -9.45
C ASP A 179 40.44 -1.60 -10.69
N SER A 180 41.00 -1.35 -11.87
CA SER A 180 40.35 -1.68 -13.14
C SER A 180 40.16 -3.19 -13.32
N GLU A 181 41.12 -4.00 -12.89
CA GLU A 181 41.08 -5.45 -13.08
C GLU A 181 39.97 -6.07 -12.22
N HIS A 182 39.94 -5.71 -10.94
CA HIS A 182 38.89 -6.15 -10.03
C HIS A 182 37.52 -5.61 -10.44
N TYR A 183 37.46 -4.36 -10.90
CA TYR A 183 36.22 -3.76 -11.42
C TYR A 183 35.60 -4.56 -12.58
N PHE A 184 36.37 -4.90 -13.62
CA PHE A 184 35.84 -5.67 -14.76
C PHE A 184 35.47 -7.11 -14.36
N THR A 185 36.19 -7.70 -13.40
CA THR A 185 35.84 -8.99 -12.81
C THR A 185 34.49 -8.94 -12.11
N LEU A 186 34.26 -7.91 -11.28
CA LEU A 186 32.99 -7.71 -10.59
C LEU A 186 31.85 -7.36 -11.56
N LEU A 187 32.13 -6.63 -12.63
CA LEU A 187 31.14 -6.34 -13.68
C LEU A 187 30.66 -7.65 -14.35
N GLY A 188 31.59 -8.58 -14.63
CA GLY A 188 31.25 -9.92 -15.10
C GLY A 188 30.42 -10.72 -14.08
N LYS A 189 30.78 -10.67 -12.79
CA LYS A 189 29.98 -11.29 -11.71
C LYS A 189 28.59 -10.67 -11.60
N TYR A 190 28.44 -9.36 -11.81
CA TYR A 190 27.15 -8.67 -11.87
C TYR A 190 26.29 -9.18 -13.02
N ALA A 191 26.87 -9.32 -14.22
CA ALA A 191 26.15 -9.89 -15.36
C ALA A 191 25.68 -11.32 -15.08
N LEU A 192 26.54 -12.17 -14.49
CA LEU A 192 26.17 -13.53 -14.09
C LEU A 192 25.11 -13.56 -12.98
N ALA A 193 25.23 -12.68 -11.98
CA ALA A 193 24.26 -12.55 -10.90
C ALA A 193 22.89 -12.10 -11.43
N LEU A 194 22.83 -11.25 -12.46
CA LEU A 194 21.58 -10.90 -13.14
C LEU A 194 20.98 -12.08 -13.89
N LEU A 195 21.80 -12.86 -14.61
CA LEU A 195 21.34 -14.05 -15.32
C LEU A 195 20.75 -15.10 -14.37
N GLY A 196 21.24 -15.20 -13.13
CA GLY A 196 20.68 -16.09 -12.10
C GLY A 196 19.52 -15.47 -11.32
N GLY A 197 19.66 -14.22 -10.88
CA GLY A 197 18.73 -13.54 -9.99
C GLY A 197 17.39 -13.20 -10.65
N VAL A 198 17.41 -12.75 -11.92
CA VAL A 198 16.18 -12.40 -12.64
C VAL A 198 15.21 -13.59 -12.75
N PRO A 199 15.65 -14.79 -13.20
CA PRO A 199 14.79 -15.97 -13.18
C PRO A 199 14.23 -16.29 -11.80
N VAL A 200 15.03 -16.18 -10.73
CA VAL A 200 14.58 -16.45 -9.36
C VAL A 200 13.44 -15.50 -8.96
N SER A 201 13.59 -14.19 -9.20
CA SER A 201 12.55 -13.21 -8.86
C SER A 201 11.29 -13.37 -9.70
N VAL A 202 11.43 -13.69 -10.99
CA VAL A 202 10.28 -13.93 -11.89
C VAL A 202 9.55 -15.21 -11.49
N LEU A 203 10.26 -16.30 -11.20
CA LEU A 203 9.67 -17.57 -10.77
C LEU A 203 9.03 -17.45 -9.38
N TYR A 204 9.64 -16.70 -8.46
CA TYR A 204 9.01 -16.35 -7.17
C TYR A 204 7.62 -15.72 -7.38
N SER A 205 7.53 -14.69 -8.23
CA SER A 205 6.24 -14.05 -8.53
C SER A 205 5.26 -15.02 -9.20
N TYR A 206 5.73 -15.80 -10.19
CA TYR A 206 4.91 -16.76 -10.92
C TYR A 206 4.31 -17.84 -10.01
N TYR A 207 5.12 -18.49 -9.18
CA TYR A 207 4.65 -19.58 -8.31
C TYR A 207 3.72 -19.08 -7.20
N ARG A 208 3.94 -17.85 -6.69
CA ARG A 208 3.00 -17.21 -5.75
C ARG A 208 1.63 -16.98 -6.40
N GLN A 209 1.60 -16.45 -7.63
CA GLN A 209 0.33 -16.26 -8.35
C GLN A 209 -0.34 -17.58 -8.70
N LYS A 210 0.44 -18.59 -9.12
CA LYS A 210 -0.05 -19.93 -9.42
C LYS A 210 -0.71 -20.57 -8.20
N LEU A 211 -0.07 -20.49 -7.02
CA LEU A 211 -0.64 -21.01 -5.78
C LEU A 211 -1.95 -20.31 -5.40
N ALA A 212 -2.01 -18.98 -5.53
CA ALA A 212 -3.25 -18.24 -5.27
C ALA A 212 -4.38 -18.67 -6.21
N LEU A 213 -4.08 -18.90 -7.49
CA LEU A 213 -5.05 -19.32 -8.49
C LEU A 213 -5.56 -20.75 -8.24
N GLU A 214 -4.67 -21.70 -7.99
CA GLU A 214 -5.05 -23.08 -7.68
C GLU A 214 -5.87 -23.16 -6.38
N TRP A 215 -5.48 -22.40 -5.35
CA TRP A 215 -6.24 -22.31 -4.12
C TRP A 215 -7.63 -21.69 -4.35
N ARG A 216 -7.72 -20.60 -5.13
CA ARG A 216 -9.01 -19.99 -5.50
C ARG A 216 -9.90 -21.00 -6.22
N SER A 217 -9.36 -21.69 -7.23
CA SER A 217 -10.12 -22.66 -8.03
C SER A 217 -10.69 -23.76 -7.15
N TRP A 218 -9.85 -24.33 -6.28
CA TRP A 218 -10.26 -25.39 -5.35
C TRP A 218 -11.33 -24.90 -4.37
N MET A 219 -11.13 -23.74 -3.75
CA MET A 219 -12.07 -23.20 -2.77
C MET A 219 -13.40 -22.81 -3.41
N ALA A 220 -13.38 -22.25 -4.61
CA ALA A 220 -14.59 -21.90 -5.35
C ALA A 220 -15.40 -23.15 -5.71
N GLN A 221 -14.75 -24.19 -6.24
CA GLN A 221 -15.42 -25.47 -6.55
C GLN A 221 -16.07 -26.08 -5.31
N ARG A 222 -15.31 -26.20 -4.20
CA ARG A 222 -15.86 -26.70 -2.93
C ARG A 222 -17.05 -25.87 -2.42
N THR A 223 -16.97 -24.55 -2.55
CA THR A 223 -18.05 -23.66 -2.11
C THR A 223 -19.30 -23.83 -2.98
N ILE A 224 -19.13 -24.01 -4.29
CA ILE A 224 -20.23 -24.32 -5.22
C ILE A 224 -20.87 -25.67 -4.86
N ASP A 225 -20.06 -26.71 -4.60
CA ASP A 225 -20.57 -28.03 -4.23
C ASP A 225 -21.39 -27.97 -2.92
N MET A 226 -20.93 -27.18 -1.94
CA MET A 226 -21.67 -26.92 -0.69
C MET A 226 -22.97 -26.16 -0.93
N PHE A 227 -22.95 -25.19 -1.85
CA PHE A 227 -24.10 -24.36 -2.19
C PHE A 227 -25.22 -25.16 -2.89
N GLU A 228 -24.84 -26.09 -3.76
CA GLU A 228 -25.77 -27.02 -4.40
C GLU A 228 -26.29 -28.09 -3.41
N SER A 229 -25.41 -28.58 -2.54
CA SER A 229 -25.74 -29.61 -1.55
C SER A 229 -26.87 -29.19 -0.62
N TYR A 230 -27.74 -30.15 -0.28
CA TYR A 230 -28.87 -29.96 0.64
C TYR A 230 -29.80 -28.78 0.27
N ARG A 231 -29.85 -28.45 -1.04
CA ARG A 231 -30.60 -27.30 -1.58
C ARG A 231 -30.30 -26.01 -0.83
N SER A 232 -29.03 -25.82 -0.43
CA SER A 232 -28.62 -24.65 0.36
C SER A 232 -28.92 -23.35 -0.38
N TYR A 233 -28.75 -23.32 -1.70
CA TYR A 233 -29.16 -22.19 -2.54
C TYR A 233 -30.60 -21.74 -2.33
N TYR A 234 -31.54 -22.68 -2.20
CA TYR A 234 -32.97 -22.37 -2.03
C TYR A 234 -33.27 -21.91 -0.60
N ILE A 235 -32.67 -22.56 0.40
CA ILE A 235 -32.96 -22.29 1.81
C ILE A 235 -32.36 -20.96 2.27
N LEU A 236 -31.16 -20.63 1.80
CA LEU A 236 -30.52 -19.36 2.10
C LEU A 236 -31.31 -18.20 1.49
N GLU A 237 -31.78 -18.35 0.24
CA GLU A 237 -32.64 -17.36 -0.42
C GLU A 237 -33.99 -17.21 0.29
N ALA A 238 -34.63 -18.32 0.68
CA ALA A 238 -35.91 -18.29 1.37
C ALA A 238 -35.85 -17.59 2.73
N LYS A 239 -34.72 -17.69 3.43
CA LYS A 239 -34.53 -17.09 4.76
C LYS A 239 -34.02 -15.65 4.70
N LYS A 240 -33.46 -15.20 3.56
CA LYS A 240 -32.80 -13.89 3.42
C LYS A 240 -31.76 -13.62 4.51
N GLU A 241 -31.10 -14.69 4.99
CA GLU A 241 -30.07 -14.60 6.04
C GLU A 241 -28.72 -14.15 5.47
N ILE A 242 -28.45 -14.41 4.18
CA ILE A 242 -27.21 -14.05 3.49
C ILE A 242 -27.53 -13.25 2.22
N ASP A 243 -26.99 -12.04 2.13
CA ASP A 243 -27.07 -11.22 0.92
C ASP A 243 -26.03 -11.65 -0.12
N ASN A 244 -26.47 -11.72 -1.38
CA ASN A 244 -25.67 -11.92 -2.60
C ASN A 244 -24.69 -13.13 -2.54
N PRO A 245 -25.20 -14.37 -2.49
CA PRO A 245 -24.37 -15.58 -2.41
C PRO A 245 -23.42 -15.74 -3.62
N ASP A 246 -23.82 -15.26 -4.80
CA ASP A 246 -23.00 -15.19 -6.00
C ASP A 246 -21.74 -14.33 -5.79
N GLN A 247 -21.88 -13.17 -5.14
CA GLN A 247 -20.76 -12.30 -4.79
C GLN A 247 -19.82 -12.97 -3.78
N ARG A 248 -20.36 -13.75 -2.83
CA ARG A 248 -19.53 -14.50 -1.85
C ARG A 248 -18.62 -15.49 -2.55
N ILE A 249 -19.17 -16.26 -3.49
CA ILE A 249 -18.42 -17.28 -4.25
C ILE A 249 -17.42 -16.63 -5.21
N ALA A 250 -17.81 -15.58 -5.93
CA ALA A 250 -16.97 -14.99 -6.97
C ALA A 250 -15.87 -14.07 -6.42
N GLU A 251 -16.22 -13.18 -5.50
CA GLU A 251 -15.37 -12.09 -5.02
C GLU A 251 -14.78 -12.35 -3.64
N ASP A 252 -15.58 -12.77 -2.65
CA ASP A 252 -15.04 -12.98 -1.30
C ASP A 252 -14.06 -14.17 -1.28
N VAL A 253 -14.33 -15.29 -1.99
CA VAL A 253 -13.35 -16.39 -2.16
C VAL A 253 -12.07 -15.92 -2.84
N ARG A 254 -12.17 -15.09 -3.89
CA ARG A 254 -11.00 -14.53 -4.59
C ARG A 254 -10.16 -13.67 -3.65
N SER A 255 -10.82 -12.73 -2.98
CA SER A 255 -10.18 -11.81 -2.05
C SER A 255 -9.54 -12.58 -0.90
N PHE A 256 -10.23 -13.61 -0.39
CA PHE A 256 -9.73 -14.47 0.66
C PHE A 256 -8.43 -15.14 0.24
N THR A 257 -8.40 -15.94 -0.82
CA THR A 257 -7.20 -16.70 -1.20
C THR A 257 -6.03 -15.80 -1.64
N GLN A 258 -6.29 -14.75 -2.42
CA GLN A 258 -5.25 -13.84 -2.89
C GLN A 258 -4.65 -13.01 -1.75
N THR A 259 -5.48 -12.40 -0.91
CA THR A 259 -5.01 -11.53 0.17
C THR A 259 -4.32 -12.34 1.26
N SER A 260 -4.85 -13.52 1.60
CA SER A 260 -4.22 -14.45 2.55
C SER A 260 -2.81 -14.80 2.15
N LEU A 261 -2.61 -15.25 0.90
CA LEU A 261 -1.31 -15.65 0.42
C LEU A 261 -0.38 -14.44 0.27
N SER A 262 -0.90 -13.33 -0.26
CA SER A 262 -0.15 -12.09 -0.38
C SER A 262 0.39 -11.64 0.96
N PHE A 263 -0.47 -11.49 1.97
CA PHE A 263 -0.08 -11.04 3.30
C PHE A 263 0.89 -12.01 3.98
N SER A 264 0.61 -13.31 3.93
CA SER A 264 1.47 -14.32 4.56
C SER A 264 2.88 -14.35 3.95
N ILE A 265 2.99 -14.26 2.62
CA ILE A 265 4.28 -14.25 1.93
C ILE A 265 5.00 -12.92 2.14
N THR A 266 4.31 -11.78 2.06
CA THR A 266 4.95 -10.48 2.32
C THR A 266 5.46 -10.40 3.76
N LEU A 267 4.69 -10.87 4.75
CA LEU A 267 5.14 -10.94 6.14
C LEU A 267 6.35 -11.84 6.30
N LEU A 268 6.36 -13.02 5.68
CA LEU A 268 7.50 -13.94 5.69
C LEU A 268 8.74 -13.28 5.07
N THR A 269 8.60 -12.65 3.89
CA THR A 269 9.69 -11.92 3.23
C THR A 269 10.23 -10.82 4.14
N SER A 270 9.37 -9.96 4.70
CA SER A 270 9.81 -8.88 5.58
C SER A 270 10.48 -9.37 6.86
N VAL A 271 10.09 -10.52 7.43
CA VAL A 271 10.81 -11.11 8.57
C VAL A 271 12.23 -11.58 8.16
N ILE A 272 12.35 -12.25 7.01
CA ILE A 272 13.64 -12.72 6.48
C ILE A 272 14.55 -11.54 6.16
N ASP A 273 14.04 -10.54 5.46
CA ASP A 273 14.78 -9.35 5.04
C ASP A 273 15.15 -8.49 6.25
N LEU A 274 14.23 -8.27 7.20
CA LEU A 274 14.52 -7.56 8.43
C LEU A 274 15.65 -8.23 9.21
N PHE A 275 15.63 -9.56 9.37
CA PHE A 275 16.71 -10.28 10.04
C PHE A 275 18.04 -10.14 9.27
N SER A 276 18.01 -10.37 7.96
CA SER A 276 19.21 -10.38 7.12
C SER A 276 19.87 -9.02 7.03
N PHE A 277 19.10 -7.96 6.73
CA PHE A 277 19.63 -6.61 6.61
C PHE A 277 19.93 -5.96 7.96
N SER A 278 19.21 -6.32 9.04
CA SER A 278 19.61 -5.92 10.40
C SER A 278 20.96 -6.52 10.78
N ALA A 279 21.19 -7.80 10.48
CA ALA A 279 22.48 -8.43 10.73
C ALA A 279 23.60 -7.76 9.93
N ILE A 280 23.38 -7.46 8.64
CA ILE A 280 24.33 -6.69 7.81
C ILE A 280 24.61 -5.32 8.45
N LEU A 281 23.59 -4.54 8.76
CA LEU A 281 23.75 -3.19 9.31
C LEU A 281 24.47 -3.20 10.66
N TYR A 282 24.12 -4.15 11.54
CA TYR A 282 24.75 -4.32 12.85
C TYR A 282 26.22 -4.73 12.72
N SER A 283 26.56 -5.61 11.78
CA SER A 283 27.94 -6.02 11.51
C SER A 283 28.81 -4.89 10.95
N ILE A 284 28.22 -3.94 10.22
CA ILE A 284 28.91 -2.76 9.72
C ILE A 284 29.22 -1.80 10.88
N TYR A 285 28.18 -1.36 11.60
CA TYR A 285 28.33 -0.40 12.68
C TYR A 285 27.11 -0.41 13.63
N PRO A 286 27.21 -0.98 14.86
CA PRO A 286 26.07 -1.08 15.77
C PRO A 286 25.36 0.27 16.09
N PRO A 287 26.06 1.41 16.22
CA PRO A 287 25.37 2.70 16.38
C PRO A 287 24.52 3.12 15.18
N LEU A 288 24.83 2.67 13.95
CA LEU A 288 23.96 2.88 12.78
C LEU A 288 22.64 2.10 12.92
N PHE A 289 22.70 0.89 13.48
CA PHE A 289 21.49 0.14 13.82
C PHE A 289 20.65 0.86 14.89
N GLY A 290 21.28 1.46 15.92
CA GLY A 290 20.57 2.32 16.86
C GLY A 290 19.92 3.53 16.19
N ALA A 291 20.62 4.15 15.23
CA ALA A 291 20.13 5.30 14.49
C ALA A 291 18.86 4.99 13.67
N ILE A 292 18.77 3.82 13.02
CA ILE A 292 17.55 3.45 12.28
C ILE A 292 16.34 3.26 13.19
N ILE A 293 16.52 2.66 14.37
CA ILE A 293 15.42 2.45 15.33
C ILE A 293 14.91 3.80 15.84
N LEU A 294 15.81 4.70 16.23
CA LEU A 294 15.44 6.06 16.64
C LEU A 294 14.74 6.82 15.51
N TYR A 295 15.25 6.69 14.30
CA TYR A 295 14.70 7.34 13.12
C TYR A 295 13.28 6.85 12.79
N ALA A 296 13.08 5.53 12.76
CA ALA A 296 11.78 4.90 12.52
C ALA A 296 10.76 5.27 13.61
N GLY A 297 11.19 5.27 14.88
CA GLY A 297 10.35 5.70 16.01
C GLY A 297 9.93 7.16 15.90
N PHE A 298 10.87 8.05 15.58
CA PHE A 298 10.60 9.47 15.35
C PHE A 298 9.65 9.71 14.18
N GLY A 299 9.86 9.03 13.06
CA GLY A 299 9.00 9.10 11.88
C GLY A 299 7.58 8.66 12.19
N THR A 300 7.43 7.53 12.89
CA THR A 300 6.12 6.99 13.30
C THR A 300 5.40 7.95 14.24
N ALA A 301 6.06 8.41 15.32
CA ALA A 301 5.46 9.32 16.28
C ALA A 301 5.00 10.64 15.64
N SER A 302 5.86 11.23 14.79
CA SER A 302 5.55 12.47 14.09
C SER A 302 4.40 12.30 13.09
N THR A 303 4.38 11.19 12.35
CA THR A 303 3.30 10.87 11.40
C THR A 303 1.97 10.72 12.12
N VAL A 304 1.94 10.01 13.26
CA VAL A 304 0.71 9.86 14.07
C VAL A 304 0.26 11.20 14.63
N TYR A 305 1.18 12.01 15.15
CA TYR A 305 0.86 13.33 15.72
C TYR A 305 0.24 14.27 14.68
N ILE A 306 0.85 14.40 13.49
CA ILE A 306 0.34 15.25 12.40
C ILE A 306 -0.92 14.63 11.78
N GLY A 307 -0.93 13.30 11.64
CA GLY A 307 -1.97 12.51 11.01
C GLY A 307 -3.31 12.52 11.76
N LYS A 308 -3.30 12.71 13.08
CA LYS A 308 -4.51 12.66 13.93
C LYS A 308 -5.62 13.59 13.45
N GLN A 309 -5.29 14.77 12.94
CA GLN A 309 -6.28 15.73 12.45
C GLN A 309 -7.00 15.25 11.18
N LEU A 310 -6.34 14.46 10.33
CA LEU A 310 -6.95 13.92 9.11
C LEU A 310 -8.13 13.01 9.42
N VAL A 311 -8.09 12.27 10.53
CA VAL A 311 -9.17 11.32 10.90
C VAL A 311 -10.49 12.06 11.10
N GLY A 312 -10.47 13.16 11.85
CA GLY A 312 -11.66 13.99 12.08
C GLY A 312 -12.19 14.62 10.78
N LEU A 313 -11.30 15.20 9.97
CA LEU A 313 -11.68 15.83 8.71
C LEU A 313 -12.23 14.83 7.68
N ASN A 314 -11.69 13.61 7.63
CA ASN A 314 -12.22 12.54 6.78
C ASN A 314 -13.63 12.11 7.23
N TYR A 315 -13.85 11.98 8.53
CA TYR A 315 -15.18 11.68 9.05
C TYR A 315 -16.19 12.77 8.68
N GLU A 316 -15.84 14.03 8.92
CA GLU A 316 -16.68 15.17 8.53
C GLU A 316 -16.91 15.24 7.02
N GLN A 317 -15.94 14.83 6.20
CA GLN A 317 -16.09 14.75 4.75
C GLN A 317 -17.18 13.76 4.36
N LEU A 318 -17.11 12.54 4.89
CA LEU A 318 -18.10 11.49 4.62
C LEU A 318 -19.50 11.93 5.00
N GLN A 319 -19.65 12.59 6.16
CA GLN A 319 -20.93 13.11 6.61
C GLN A 319 -21.46 14.22 5.69
N ARG A 320 -20.64 15.21 5.34
CA ARG A 320 -21.05 16.33 4.48
C ARG A 320 -21.39 15.87 3.06
N GLU A 321 -20.70 14.87 2.52
CA GLU A 321 -21.03 14.25 1.24
C GLU A 321 -22.32 13.43 1.29
N ALA A 322 -22.58 12.72 2.38
CA ALA A 322 -23.85 12.04 2.60
C ALA A 322 -25.01 13.05 2.65
N ASP A 323 -24.87 14.16 3.36
CA ASP A 323 -25.88 15.23 3.45
C ASP A 323 -26.18 15.87 2.08
N PHE A 324 -25.14 16.07 1.26
CA PHE A 324 -25.28 16.53 -0.11
C PHE A 324 -26.05 15.51 -0.97
N ARG A 325 -25.64 14.23 -0.97
CA ARG A 325 -26.34 13.16 -1.70
C ARG A 325 -27.80 13.03 -1.26
N PHE A 326 -28.05 13.07 0.04
CA PHE A 326 -29.40 13.02 0.60
C PHE A 326 -30.29 14.18 0.13
N SER A 327 -29.74 15.39 -0.02
CA SER A 327 -30.51 16.53 -0.53
C SER A 327 -30.98 16.34 -1.98
N MET A 328 -30.21 15.64 -2.81
CA MET A 328 -30.61 15.30 -4.18
C MET A 328 -31.67 14.19 -4.20
N VAL A 329 -31.52 13.18 -3.35
CA VAL A 329 -32.54 12.13 -3.17
C VAL A 329 -33.87 12.75 -2.75
N ARG A 330 -33.85 13.67 -1.78
CA ARG A 330 -35.04 14.39 -1.31
C ARG A 330 -35.71 15.18 -2.44
N MET A 331 -34.93 15.88 -3.27
CA MET A 331 -35.47 16.60 -4.42
C MET A 331 -36.16 15.66 -5.41
N ARG A 332 -35.56 14.49 -5.69
CA ARG A 332 -36.15 13.46 -6.55
C ARG A 332 -37.45 12.90 -5.98
N GLU A 333 -37.48 12.58 -4.69
CA GLU A 333 -38.67 12.03 -4.01
C GLU A 333 -39.83 13.03 -3.94
N ASN A 334 -39.56 14.33 -4.00
CA ASN A 334 -40.57 15.38 -3.93
C ASN A 334 -40.71 16.18 -5.24
N ALA A 335 -40.26 15.62 -6.38
CA ALA A 335 -40.14 16.33 -7.64
C ALA A 335 -41.47 16.93 -8.13
N GLU A 336 -42.58 16.20 -8.01
CA GLU A 336 -43.92 16.66 -8.41
C GLU A 336 -44.36 17.89 -7.61
N SER A 337 -44.22 17.84 -6.28
CA SER A 337 -44.56 18.98 -5.41
C SER A 337 -43.67 20.18 -5.69
N ILE A 338 -42.37 19.98 -5.88
CA ILE A 338 -41.43 21.07 -6.17
C ILE A 338 -41.79 21.74 -7.51
N ALA A 339 -42.07 20.96 -8.55
CA ALA A 339 -42.46 21.47 -9.87
C ALA A 339 -43.81 22.19 -9.85
N PHE A 340 -44.80 21.66 -9.12
CA PHE A 340 -46.12 22.27 -9.03
C PHE A 340 -46.09 23.64 -8.32
N TYR A 341 -45.24 23.79 -7.30
CA TYR A 341 -45.13 25.03 -6.51
C TYR A 341 -43.98 25.97 -6.96
N GLY A 342 -43.22 25.63 -8.01
CA GLY A 342 -42.08 26.45 -8.48
C GLY A 342 -40.95 26.59 -7.46
N GLY A 343 -40.71 25.53 -6.65
CA GLY A 343 -39.77 25.54 -5.53
C GLY A 343 -38.30 25.30 -5.92
N GLU A 344 -38.00 25.09 -7.20
CA GLU A 344 -36.68 24.69 -7.69
C GLU A 344 -35.54 25.66 -7.27
N PRO A 345 -35.71 27.00 -7.31
CA PRO A 345 -34.64 27.91 -6.91
C PRO A 345 -34.24 27.75 -5.43
N ILE A 346 -35.20 27.43 -4.56
CA ILE A 346 -34.97 27.26 -3.12
C ILE A 346 -34.24 25.94 -2.86
N GLU A 347 -34.74 24.84 -3.42
CA GLU A 347 -34.14 23.51 -3.29
C GLU A 347 -32.73 23.46 -3.90
N THR A 348 -32.54 24.05 -5.08
CA THR A 348 -31.23 24.15 -5.75
C THR A 348 -30.24 24.97 -4.92
N ARG A 349 -30.67 26.06 -4.28
CA ARG A 349 -29.81 26.86 -3.40
C ARG A 349 -29.36 26.05 -2.18
N GLU A 350 -30.24 25.21 -1.63
CA GLU A 350 -29.90 24.35 -0.50
C GLU A 350 -28.89 23.27 -0.89
N ILE A 351 -29.10 22.60 -2.02
CA ILE A 351 -28.18 21.58 -2.56
C ILE A 351 -26.79 22.20 -2.78
N LYS A 352 -26.72 23.37 -3.45
CA LYS A 352 -25.47 24.10 -3.67
C LYS A 352 -24.79 24.52 -2.35
N ARG A 353 -25.56 24.88 -1.32
CA ARG A 353 -25.03 25.21 0.01
C ARG A 353 -24.39 23.99 0.68
N ARG A 354 -25.02 22.81 0.58
CA ARG A 354 -24.46 21.56 1.13
C ARG A 354 -23.20 21.13 0.39
N LEU A 355 -23.22 21.22 -0.94
CA LEU A 355 -22.03 21.01 -1.76
C LEU A 355 -20.88 21.93 -1.34
N ALA A 356 -21.13 23.23 -1.16
CA ALA A 356 -20.10 24.17 -0.74
C ALA A 356 -19.48 23.82 0.63
N ARG A 357 -20.25 23.27 1.58
CA ARG A 357 -19.73 22.79 2.87
C ARG A 357 -18.87 21.53 2.74
N ALA A 358 -19.25 20.62 1.85
CA ALA A 358 -18.43 19.44 1.54
C ALA A 358 -17.11 19.86 0.87
N MET A 359 -17.16 20.81 -0.07
CA MET A 359 -15.96 21.35 -0.71
C MET A 359 -15.05 22.10 0.27
N SER A 360 -15.60 22.90 1.19
CA SER A 360 -14.79 23.62 2.18
C SER A 360 -14.06 22.67 3.12
N ASN A 361 -14.72 21.58 3.56
CA ASN A 361 -14.08 20.52 4.34
C ASN A 361 -12.95 19.85 3.56
N PHE A 362 -13.20 19.56 2.29
CA PHE A 362 -12.22 18.93 1.43
C PHE A 362 -10.99 19.81 1.23
N PHE A 363 -11.15 21.14 1.15
CA PHE A 363 -10.01 22.07 1.12
C PHE A 363 -9.21 22.07 2.43
N GLU A 364 -9.87 21.94 3.58
CA GLU A 364 -9.18 21.76 4.87
C GLU A 364 -8.41 20.43 4.89
N LEU A 365 -9.03 19.34 4.43
CA LEU A 365 -8.40 18.03 4.30
C LEU A 365 -7.15 18.10 3.41
N ILE A 366 -7.24 18.72 2.22
CA ILE A 366 -6.08 18.95 1.33
C ILE A 366 -4.98 19.73 2.06
N SER A 367 -5.34 20.74 2.85
CA SER A 367 -4.36 21.58 3.56
C SER A 367 -3.60 20.82 4.63
N VAL A 368 -4.29 19.96 5.39
CA VAL A 368 -3.67 19.11 6.42
C VAL A 368 -2.87 17.98 5.77
N GLN A 369 -3.38 17.35 4.70
CA GLN A 369 -2.64 16.35 3.92
C GLN A 369 -1.34 16.92 3.39
N ARG A 370 -1.35 18.13 2.80
CA ARG A 370 -0.13 18.81 2.34
C ARG A 370 0.89 18.99 3.47
N ASN A 371 0.45 19.33 4.68
CA ASN A 371 1.34 19.49 5.83
C ASN A 371 1.96 18.16 6.26
N LEU A 372 1.17 17.07 6.25
CA LEU A 372 1.68 15.72 6.46
C LEU A 372 2.69 15.34 5.36
N ASP A 373 2.38 15.64 4.10
CA ASP A 373 3.25 15.36 2.96
C ASP A 373 4.59 16.10 3.05
N PHE A 374 4.60 17.36 3.50
CA PHE A 374 5.86 18.07 3.74
C PHE A 374 6.77 17.30 4.71
N PHE A 375 6.20 16.73 5.77
CA PHE A 375 6.94 15.91 6.72
C PHE A 375 7.37 14.57 6.10
N THR A 376 6.44 13.80 5.55
CA THR A 376 6.71 12.43 5.06
C THR A 376 7.66 12.42 3.87
N VAL A 377 7.57 13.42 2.98
CA VAL A 377 8.50 13.59 1.86
C VAL A 377 9.89 13.98 2.35
N ALA A 378 10.01 14.93 3.28
CA ALA A 378 11.30 15.30 3.86
C ALA A 378 11.95 14.12 4.62
N TYR A 379 11.15 13.38 5.37
CA TYR A 379 11.56 12.16 6.05
C TYR A 379 12.09 11.11 5.05
N ARG A 380 11.43 10.92 3.90
CA ARG A 380 11.93 10.00 2.87
C ARG A 380 13.28 10.45 2.27
N TYR A 381 13.48 11.75 2.05
CA TYR A 381 14.75 12.26 1.52
C TYR A 381 15.91 12.14 2.50
N MET A 382 15.67 12.33 3.80
CA MET A 382 16.71 12.24 4.83
C MET A 382 17.39 10.86 4.86
N VAL A 383 16.66 9.79 4.54
CA VAL A 383 17.18 8.41 4.47
C VAL A 383 18.30 8.26 3.42
N GLN A 384 18.32 9.12 2.38
CA GLN A 384 19.38 9.09 1.36
C GLN A 384 20.72 9.63 1.86
N VAL A 385 20.75 10.34 2.99
CA VAL A 385 21.95 10.99 3.52
C VAL A 385 22.34 10.42 4.87
N LEU A 386 21.35 10.08 5.71
CA LEU A 386 21.56 9.69 7.11
C LEU A 386 22.54 8.50 7.28
N PRO A 387 22.44 7.38 6.53
CA PRO A 387 23.36 6.26 6.70
C PRO A 387 24.81 6.67 6.41
N GLY A 388 25.03 7.42 5.32
CA GLY A 388 26.35 7.94 4.99
C GLY A 388 26.86 8.95 6.01
N PHE A 389 26.00 9.82 6.55
CA PHE A 389 26.39 10.77 7.59
C PHE A 389 26.90 10.07 8.86
N VAL A 390 26.19 9.04 9.33
CA VAL A 390 26.56 8.29 10.54
C VAL A 390 27.86 7.49 10.33
N VAL A 391 28.05 6.93 9.13
CA VAL A 391 29.18 6.05 8.80
C VAL A 391 30.40 6.82 8.29
N ALA A 392 30.23 8.05 7.79
CA ALA A 392 31.28 8.86 7.18
C ALA A 392 32.56 9.02 8.03
N PRO A 393 32.50 9.23 9.36
CA PRO A 393 33.71 9.32 10.18
C PRO A 393 34.60 8.07 10.11
N LEU A 394 34.00 6.87 9.99
CA LEU A 394 34.74 5.62 9.85
C LEU A 394 35.43 5.52 8.48
N PHE A 395 34.75 5.98 7.43
CA PHE A 395 35.31 6.01 6.07
C PHE A 395 36.49 6.99 5.98
N PHE A 396 36.33 8.22 6.47
CA PHE A 396 37.42 9.20 6.48
C PHE A 396 38.59 8.81 7.40
N ALA A 397 38.33 8.00 8.43
CA ALA A 397 39.38 7.40 9.26
C ALA A 397 40.05 6.16 8.62
N GLY A 398 39.63 5.73 7.42
CA GLY A 398 40.16 4.56 6.73
C GLY A 398 39.79 3.22 7.36
N LYS A 399 38.78 3.16 8.25
CA LYS A 399 38.36 1.93 8.93
C LYS A 399 37.42 1.05 8.10
N ILE A 400 36.80 1.63 7.08
CA ILE A 400 35.86 0.98 6.16
C ILE A 400 36.05 1.55 4.76
N GLU A 401 35.59 0.79 3.76
CA GLU A 401 35.68 1.18 2.36
C GLU A 401 34.39 1.87 1.87
N LEU A 402 34.46 2.50 0.68
CA LEU A 402 33.29 3.18 0.10
C LEU A 402 32.13 2.19 -0.16
N GLY A 403 32.46 0.95 -0.52
CA GLY A 403 31.47 -0.11 -0.67
C GLY A 403 30.60 -0.30 0.56
N VAL A 404 31.19 -0.26 1.76
CA VAL A 404 30.48 -0.44 3.04
C VAL A 404 29.51 0.72 3.28
N VAL A 405 29.88 1.93 2.88
CA VAL A 405 28.99 3.11 2.92
C VAL A 405 27.80 2.89 1.98
N SER A 406 28.04 2.42 0.75
CA SER A 406 26.96 2.07 -0.19
C SER A 406 26.03 0.98 0.35
N GLN A 407 26.60 -0.07 0.95
CA GLN A 407 25.84 -1.18 1.52
C GLN A 407 24.96 -0.71 2.69
N SER A 408 25.48 0.22 3.49
CA SER A 408 24.75 0.83 4.61
C SER A 408 23.48 1.52 4.13
N TYR A 409 23.51 2.26 3.01
CA TYR A 409 22.31 2.86 2.42
C TYR A 409 21.28 1.81 2.02
N GLY A 410 21.71 0.74 1.33
CA GLY A 410 20.82 -0.33 0.91
C GLY A 410 20.14 -1.03 2.10
N ALA A 411 20.93 -1.47 3.07
CA ALA A 411 20.43 -2.14 4.27
C ALA A 411 19.49 -1.26 5.10
N PHE A 412 19.81 0.03 5.24
CA PHE A 412 18.96 0.98 5.96
C PHE A 412 17.60 1.16 5.29
N ASN A 413 17.56 1.26 3.95
CA ASN A 413 16.30 1.39 3.21
C ASN A 413 15.45 0.10 3.28
N HIS A 414 16.07 -1.09 3.21
CA HIS A 414 15.37 -2.36 3.36
C HIS A 414 14.67 -2.46 4.73
N ILE A 415 15.40 -2.24 5.81
CA ILE A 415 14.84 -2.29 7.17
C ILE A 415 13.68 -1.31 7.34
N LEU A 416 13.81 -0.07 6.83
CA LEU A 416 12.74 0.91 6.94
C LEU A 416 11.49 0.50 6.15
N ALA A 417 11.66 -0.10 4.98
CA ALA A 417 10.56 -0.61 4.17
C ALA A 417 9.85 -1.78 4.89
N ASP A 418 10.61 -2.71 5.45
CA ASP A 418 10.08 -3.88 6.19
C ASP A 418 9.33 -3.47 7.46
N LEU A 419 9.82 -2.47 8.20
CA LEU A 419 9.12 -1.93 9.36
C LEU A 419 7.80 -1.23 8.98
N SER A 420 7.69 -0.74 7.75
CA SER A 420 6.51 -0.02 7.26
C SER A 420 5.43 -0.95 6.69
N ILE A 421 5.64 -2.27 6.66
CA ILE A 421 4.69 -3.23 6.06
C ILE A 421 3.29 -3.13 6.65
N ILE A 422 3.17 -3.04 7.98
CA ILE A 422 1.87 -3.04 8.68
C ILE A 422 1.07 -1.81 8.28
N VAL A 423 1.72 -0.65 8.25
CA VAL A 423 1.09 0.63 7.87
C VAL A 423 0.68 0.60 6.40
N ASN A 424 1.58 0.15 5.52
CA ASN A 424 1.33 0.08 4.08
C ASN A 424 0.20 -0.90 3.73
N GLN A 425 -0.02 -1.93 4.55
CA GLN A 425 -1.02 -2.97 4.31
C GLN A 425 -2.29 -2.80 5.16
N PHE A 426 -2.42 -1.73 5.95
CA PHE A 426 -3.52 -1.55 6.91
C PHE A 426 -4.91 -1.62 6.25
N GLU A 427 -5.09 -0.94 5.11
CA GLU A 427 -6.35 -0.98 4.34
C GLU A 427 -6.67 -2.39 3.84
N SER A 428 -5.66 -3.10 3.32
CA SER A 428 -5.81 -4.48 2.84
C SER A 428 -6.16 -5.43 3.99
N ILE A 429 -5.53 -5.30 5.15
CA ILE A 429 -5.82 -6.11 6.35
C ILE A 429 -7.24 -5.84 6.85
N SER A 430 -7.66 -4.58 6.87
CA SER A 430 -9.00 -4.18 7.31
C SER A 430 -10.09 -4.72 6.38
N ALA A 431 -9.89 -4.60 5.07
CA ALA A 431 -10.80 -5.14 4.07
C ALA A 431 -10.85 -6.68 4.09
N PHE A 432 -9.71 -7.31 4.33
CA PHE A 432 -9.59 -8.76 4.45
C PHE A 432 -10.33 -9.31 5.67
N SER A 433 -10.21 -8.65 6.84
CA SER A 433 -10.93 -8.98 8.06
C SER A 433 -12.45 -9.03 7.83
N ALA A 434 -13.02 -7.99 7.22
CA ALA A 434 -14.44 -7.97 6.85
C ALA A 434 -14.82 -9.06 5.82
N GLY A 435 -13.89 -9.44 4.93
CA GLY A 435 -14.09 -10.54 3.99
C GLY A 435 -14.13 -11.91 4.66
N ILE A 436 -13.29 -12.15 5.68
CA ILE A 436 -13.29 -13.38 6.49
C ILE A 436 -14.64 -13.57 7.16
N ASP A 437 -15.18 -12.52 7.78
CA ASP A 437 -16.45 -12.59 8.50
C ASP A 437 -17.59 -12.97 7.55
N ARG A 438 -17.73 -12.26 6.42
CA ARG A 438 -18.81 -12.52 5.43
C ARG A 438 -18.71 -13.90 4.79
N LEU A 439 -17.49 -14.35 4.46
CA LEU A 439 -17.29 -15.68 3.88
C LEU A 439 -17.50 -16.78 4.93
N GLY A 440 -17.06 -16.55 6.17
CA GLY A 440 -17.26 -17.45 7.30
C GLY A 440 -18.74 -17.64 7.63
N GLU A 441 -19.51 -16.56 7.70
CA GLU A 441 -20.96 -16.59 7.91
C GLU A 441 -21.67 -17.40 6.80
N PHE A 442 -21.30 -17.16 5.54
CA PHE A 442 -21.86 -17.88 4.40
C PHE A 442 -21.57 -19.39 4.45
N LEU A 443 -20.31 -19.78 4.69
CA LEU A 443 -19.94 -21.19 4.81
C LEU A 443 -20.62 -21.86 6.00
N GLN A 444 -20.68 -21.18 7.14
CA GLN A 444 -21.32 -21.71 8.34
C GLN A 444 -22.84 -21.90 8.15
N ALA A 445 -23.51 -20.98 7.45
CA ALA A 445 -24.93 -21.11 7.13
C ALA A 445 -25.22 -22.35 6.26
N MET A 446 -24.35 -22.64 5.29
CA MET A 446 -24.43 -23.87 4.47
C MET A 446 -24.15 -25.14 5.29
N GLU A 447 -23.13 -25.12 6.17
CA GLU A 447 -22.83 -26.26 7.06
C GLU A 447 -23.98 -26.56 8.04
N LEU A 448 -24.59 -25.52 8.62
CA LEU A 448 -25.75 -25.67 9.50
C LEU A 448 -26.96 -26.23 8.75
N ASN A 449 -27.18 -25.82 7.51
CA ASN A 449 -28.24 -26.40 6.68
C ASN A 449 -27.98 -27.88 6.39
N ALA A 450 -26.75 -28.22 6.00
CA ALA A 450 -26.34 -29.61 5.78
C ALA A 450 -26.52 -30.46 7.05
N ALA A 451 -26.13 -29.96 8.22
CA ALA A 451 -26.29 -30.67 9.49
C ALA A 451 -27.76 -30.93 9.86
N LYS A 452 -28.67 -29.99 9.56
CA LYS A 452 -30.12 -30.14 9.81
C LYS A 452 -30.78 -31.16 8.89
N GLN A 453 -30.26 -31.35 7.69
CA GLN A 453 -30.84 -32.25 6.68
C GLN A 453 -30.17 -33.62 6.62
N ARG A 454 -29.06 -33.84 7.33
CA ARG A 454 -28.49 -35.17 7.50
C ARG A 454 -29.53 -36.07 8.19
N PRO A 455 -29.85 -37.25 7.63
CA PRO A 455 -30.72 -38.20 8.32
C PRO A 455 -30.09 -38.53 9.68
N LEU A 456 -30.88 -38.45 10.76
CA LEU A 456 -30.51 -39.13 12.00
C LEU A 456 -30.39 -40.60 11.63
N VAL A 457 -29.16 -41.14 11.60
CA VAL A 457 -28.96 -42.59 11.62
C VAL A 457 -29.48 -43.05 12.96
N THR A 458 -30.78 -43.37 13.01
CA THR A 458 -31.38 -44.06 14.15
C THR A 458 -30.70 -45.42 14.19
N GLY A 459 -29.79 -45.60 15.16
CA GLY A 459 -29.28 -46.91 15.51
C GLY A 459 -30.47 -47.85 15.71
N ARG A 460 -30.51 -48.90 14.91
CA ARG A 460 -31.40 -50.03 15.15
C ARG A 460 -30.95 -50.63 16.49
N PRO A 461 -31.81 -50.79 17.50
CA PRO A 461 -31.49 -51.71 18.58
C PRO A 461 -31.50 -53.10 17.95
N ASP A 462 -30.35 -53.78 17.98
CA ASP A 462 -30.29 -55.20 17.67
C ASP A 462 -31.27 -55.92 18.61
N ALA A 463 -32.23 -56.61 18.02
CA ALA A 463 -33.25 -57.43 18.68
C ALA A 463 -32.95 -58.91 18.43
#